data_AF-A0A2J0N4M3-F1
#
_entry.id   AF-A0A2J0N4M3-F1
#
_cell.length_a   1.000
_cell.length_b   1.000
_cell.length_c   1.000
_cell.angle_alpha   90.00
_cell.angle_beta   90.00
_cell.angle_gamma   90.00
#
_symmetry.space_group_name_H-M   'P 1'
#
loop_
_entity.id
_entity.type
_entity.pdbx_description
1 polymer ?
#
loop_
_entity_poly.entity_id
_entity_poly.type
_entity_poly.pdbx_seq_one_letter_code
_entity_poly.pdbx_strand_id
1 'polypeptide(L)'
;MFPKVNFIGNKEKIADWISEYFPKDAQSIFDAFSGGGSVSFQAKKMKLKVISNDILTINYILAKALIENNNEILDESDIDTIFEGNPIKGFMYKNYSNKFFFPEECMELDLYRKNIDKLFSEYKKAIALALMRRSMIRKMPYSRFNITWEKVCQLRDEEYSYQKYKRKRAYHNNTFKYHFLKNLEDYNSAIFDNGCNNIAYNDDVFNLLNKIKADIIYLDPPYAGTMNNYFSFYGLIDEYVKCKKKNPFENNFTDKNSVLLLFDKLFSNLSNYRYWLLSYNNNSYPPKDELFKIINKYSNNIKIIEKQHDYKITGKEKKKQNKEYLFVVQNEKY
;
A
#
# COMPACT_ATOMS: atom_id res chain seq x y z
N MET A 1 -13.05 -7.63 8.92
CA MET A 1 -12.60 -8.05 7.57
C MET A 1 -11.52 -7.08 7.10
N PHE A 2 -10.67 -7.42 6.12
CA PHE A 2 -9.74 -6.41 5.57
C PHE A 2 -10.55 -5.30 4.88
N PRO A 3 -10.32 -4.01 5.18
CA PRO A 3 -11.10 -2.94 4.60
C PRO A 3 -10.61 -2.71 3.17
N LYS A 4 -11.46 -2.13 2.33
CA LYS A 4 -11.08 -1.92 0.94
C LYS A 4 -9.96 -0.90 0.82
N VAL A 5 -8.76 -1.32 0.43
CA VAL A 5 -7.61 -0.43 0.20
C VAL A 5 -7.31 -0.31 -1.29
N ASN A 6 -7.49 0.90 -1.86
CA ASN A 6 -7.16 1.16 -3.26
C ASN A 6 -5.64 1.26 -3.44
N PHE A 7 -4.95 0.17 -3.72
CA PHE A 7 -3.51 0.15 -3.96
C PHE A 7 -3.20 -0.72 -5.19
N ILE A 8 -2.31 -0.23 -6.06
CA ILE A 8 -1.84 -0.93 -7.26
C ILE A 8 -0.95 -2.06 -6.80
N GLY A 9 -1.18 -3.27 -7.34
CA GLY A 9 -0.46 -4.47 -6.91
C GLY A 9 -0.96 -5.09 -5.60
N ASN A 10 -2.03 -4.54 -4.98
CA ASN A 10 -2.58 -5.08 -3.73
C ASN A 10 -2.96 -6.57 -3.88
N LYS A 11 -2.44 -7.37 -2.95
CA LYS A 11 -2.64 -8.82 -2.87
C LYS A 11 -3.94 -9.24 -2.17
N GLU A 12 -4.86 -8.33 -1.87
CA GLU A 12 -6.14 -8.59 -1.17
C GLU A 12 -6.86 -9.85 -1.68
N LYS A 13 -6.95 -10.04 -3.00
CA LYS A 13 -7.64 -11.18 -3.61
C LYS A 13 -6.91 -12.53 -3.53
N ILE A 14 -5.61 -12.50 -3.22
CA ILE A 14 -4.74 -13.69 -3.18
C ILE A 14 -4.01 -13.84 -1.84
N ALA A 15 -4.25 -12.96 -0.87
CA ALA A 15 -3.64 -13.01 0.45
C ALA A 15 -3.98 -14.33 1.17
N ASP A 16 -5.23 -14.80 1.09
CA ASP A 16 -5.63 -16.11 1.62
C ASP A 16 -4.78 -17.24 1.02
N TRP A 17 -4.63 -17.25 -0.31
CA TRP A 17 -3.81 -18.26 -1.01
C TRP A 17 -2.32 -18.17 -0.69
N ILE A 18 -1.75 -16.97 -0.58
CA ILE A 18 -0.36 -16.81 -0.14
C ILE A 18 -0.18 -17.42 1.25
N SER A 19 -1.14 -17.15 2.14
CA SER A 19 -1.09 -17.58 3.54
C SER A 19 -1.25 -19.10 3.74
N GLU A 20 -1.83 -19.82 2.78
CA GLU A 20 -1.85 -21.30 2.77
C GLU A 20 -0.43 -21.91 2.76
N TYR A 21 0.57 -21.15 2.31
CA TYR A 21 1.97 -21.58 2.25
C TYR A 21 2.83 -21.02 3.38
N PHE A 22 2.24 -20.32 4.35
CA PHE A 22 2.96 -20.01 5.58
C PHE A 22 3.26 -21.30 6.34
N PRO A 23 4.53 -21.55 6.72
CA PRO A 23 4.89 -22.69 7.54
C PRO A 23 4.09 -22.74 8.84
N LYS A 24 3.59 -23.92 9.19
CA LYS A 24 2.69 -24.10 10.36
C LYS A 24 3.37 -23.85 11.70
N ASP A 25 4.69 -23.98 11.75
CA ASP A 25 5.52 -23.76 12.94
C ASP A 25 6.04 -22.33 13.05
N ALA A 26 5.76 -21.45 12.08
CA ALA A 26 6.10 -20.04 12.17
C ALA A 26 5.25 -19.32 13.21
N GLN A 27 5.86 -18.42 13.97
CA GLN A 27 5.21 -17.58 14.97
C GLN A 27 5.26 -16.10 14.59
N SER A 28 6.12 -15.73 13.65
CA SER A 28 6.36 -14.36 13.25
C SER A 28 6.61 -14.21 11.75
N ILE A 29 6.20 -13.07 11.21
CA ILE A 29 6.41 -12.70 9.82
C ILE A 29 6.93 -11.27 9.71
N PHE A 30 7.89 -11.06 8.82
CA PHE A 30 8.32 -9.75 8.36
C PHE A 30 7.81 -9.50 6.94
N ASP A 31 6.77 -8.69 6.80
CA ASP A 31 6.29 -8.17 5.53
C ASP A 31 7.13 -6.95 5.12
N ALA A 32 8.16 -7.19 4.32
CA ALA A 32 9.21 -6.20 4.05
C ALA A 32 8.77 -5.07 3.10
N PHE A 33 7.69 -5.31 2.33
CA PHE A 33 7.12 -4.42 1.33
C PHE A 33 5.59 -4.40 1.45
N SER A 34 5.10 -3.98 2.62
CA SER A 34 3.72 -4.19 3.05
C SER A 34 2.67 -3.57 2.13
N GLY A 35 2.97 -2.47 1.42
CA GLY A 35 2.09 -1.91 0.42
C GLY A 35 0.72 -1.54 0.98
N GLY A 36 -0.32 -2.20 0.47
CA GLY A 36 -1.69 -2.04 0.99
C GLY A 36 -1.96 -2.73 2.32
N GLY A 37 -1.08 -3.62 2.79
CA GLY A 37 -1.16 -4.32 4.07
C GLY A 37 -2.01 -5.59 4.08
N SER A 38 -2.45 -6.10 2.93
CA SER A 38 -3.38 -7.25 2.87
C SER A 38 -2.76 -8.57 3.34
N VAL A 39 -1.48 -8.83 3.01
CA VAL A 39 -0.77 -10.03 3.47
C VAL A 39 -0.44 -9.91 4.97
N SER A 40 0.07 -8.77 5.41
CA SER A 40 0.21 -8.43 6.84
C SER A 40 -1.09 -8.66 7.63
N PHE A 41 -2.25 -8.22 7.10
CA PHE A 41 -3.54 -8.38 7.76
C PHE A 41 -3.93 -9.85 7.86
N GLN A 42 -3.70 -10.63 6.81
CA GLN A 42 -3.96 -12.06 6.82
C GLN A 42 -3.07 -12.80 7.82
N ALA A 43 -1.77 -12.47 7.88
CA ALA A 43 -0.88 -13.02 8.89
C ALA A 43 -1.33 -12.67 10.32
N LYS A 44 -1.79 -11.43 10.54
CA LYS A 44 -2.35 -11.00 11.84
C LYS A 44 -3.55 -11.86 12.23
N LYS A 45 -4.48 -12.14 11.30
CA LYS A 45 -5.63 -13.04 11.53
C LYS A 45 -5.21 -14.47 11.88
N MET A 46 -4.08 -14.92 11.36
CA MET A 46 -3.48 -16.22 11.68
C MET A 46 -2.71 -16.22 13.02
N LYS A 47 -2.81 -15.15 13.82
CA LYS A 47 -2.14 -14.98 15.12
C LYS A 47 -0.61 -14.97 15.05
N LEU A 48 -0.04 -14.67 13.88
CA LEU A 48 1.39 -14.42 13.76
C LEU A 48 1.72 -13.04 14.34
N LYS A 49 2.89 -12.91 14.98
CA LYS A 49 3.48 -11.59 15.22
C LYS A 49 3.88 -10.98 13.87
N VAL A 50 3.28 -9.85 13.53
CA VAL A 50 3.51 -9.18 12.25
C VAL A 50 4.45 -8.00 12.43
N ILE A 51 5.57 -8.04 11.72
CA ILE A 51 6.45 -6.89 11.52
C ILE A 51 6.23 -6.46 10.07
N SER A 52 5.92 -5.19 9.85
CA SER A 52 5.62 -4.65 8.54
C SER A 52 6.54 -3.49 8.23
N ASN A 53 6.94 -3.34 6.97
CA ASN A 53 7.73 -2.22 6.50
C ASN A 53 7.20 -1.72 5.15
N ASP A 54 7.31 -0.42 4.92
CA ASP A 54 7.24 0.15 3.58
C ASP A 54 8.01 1.47 3.52
N ILE A 55 8.60 1.76 2.36
CA ILE A 55 9.33 3.02 2.14
C ILE A 55 8.38 4.21 1.99
N LEU A 56 7.16 3.99 1.47
CA LEU A 56 6.13 5.00 1.38
C LEU A 56 5.49 5.21 2.76
N THR A 57 5.51 6.46 3.22
CA THR A 57 4.95 6.83 4.53
C THR A 57 3.47 6.45 4.62
N ILE A 58 2.71 6.58 3.54
CA ILE A 58 1.29 6.25 3.57
C ILE A 58 1.01 4.74 3.72
N ASN A 59 1.89 3.89 3.20
CA ASN A 59 1.76 2.44 3.35
C ASN A 59 2.14 2.03 4.78
N TYR A 60 3.19 2.63 5.34
CA TYR A 60 3.48 2.53 6.77
C TYR A 60 2.29 2.95 7.63
N ILE A 61 1.62 4.06 7.31
CA ILE A 61 0.42 4.51 8.05
C ILE A 61 -0.72 3.50 7.97
N LEU A 62 -0.94 2.87 6.81
CA LEU A 62 -1.92 1.79 6.68
C LEU A 62 -1.57 0.61 7.61
N ALA A 63 -0.29 0.23 7.66
CA ALA A 63 0.18 -0.83 8.55
C ALA A 63 0.06 -0.43 10.03
N LYS A 64 0.40 0.82 10.38
CA LYS A 64 0.23 1.38 11.73
C LYS A 64 -1.23 1.34 12.17
N ALA A 65 -2.16 1.68 11.29
CA ALA A 65 -3.59 1.73 11.56
C ALA A 65 -4.27 0.35 11.64
N LEU A 66 -3.89 -0.59 10.77
CA LEU A 66 -4.62 -1.85 10.60
C LEU A 66 -3.90 -3.08 11.18
N ILE A 67 -2.56 -3.01 11.31
CA ILE A 67 -1.72 -4.14 11.68
C ILE A 67 -1.13 -3.93 13.07
N GLU A 68 -0.46 -2.79 13.30
CA GLU A 68 0.16 -2.49 14.58
C GLU A 68 -0.88 -2.19 15.67
N ASN A 69 -1.89 -1.40 15.33
CA ASN A 69 -3.00 -1.08 16.22
C ASN A 69 -3.85 -2.31 16.55
N ASN A 70 -4.07 -2.55 17.83
CA ASN A 70 -4.86 -3.69 18.31
C ASN A 70 -6.29 -3.33 18.72
N ASN A 71 -6.57 -2.07 19.08
CA ASN A 71 -7.84 -1.75 19.74
C ASN A 71 -8.35 -0.33 19.52
N GLU A 72 -7.52 0.64 19.13
CA GLU A 72 -7.98 2.01 18.99
C GLU A 72 -8.80 2.19 17.72
N ILE A 73 -9.93 2.89 17.83
CA ILE A 73 -10.80 3.23 16.71
C ILE A 73 -11.09 4.73 16.73
N LEU A 74 -11.58 5.29 15.63
CA LEU A 74 -12.09 6.66 15.63
C LEU A 74 -13.53 6.67 16.14
N ASP A 75 -13.79 7.48 17.17
CA ASP A 75 -15.11 7.75 17.71
C ASP A 75 -15.67 9.10 17.21
N GLU A 76 -16.90 9.42 17.57
CA GLU A 76 -17.59 10.64 17.13
C GLU A 76 -16.84 11.93 17.52
N SER A 77 -16.20 11.95 18.70
CA SER A 77 -15.43 13.11 19.16
C SER A 77 -14.18 13.34 18.31
N ASP A 78 -13.54 12.25 17.85
CA ASP A 78 -12.42 12.35 16.90
C ASP A 78 -12.89 12.90 15.55
N ILE A 79 -14.06 12.45 15.08
CA ILE A 79 -14.65 12.92 13.82
C ILE A 79 -14.95 14.41 13.89
N ASP A 80 -15.59 14.86 14.96
CA ASP A 80 -15.87 16.27 15.18
C ASP A 80 -14.58 17.08 15.20
N THR A 81 -13.57 16.61 15.93
CA THR A 81 -12.23 17.23 15.98
C THR A 81 -11.60 17.37 14.59
N ILE A 82 -11.65 16.31 13.76
CA ILE A 82 -11.06 16.30 12.42
C ILE A 82 -11.73 17.34 11.51
N PHE A 83 -13.06 17.43 11.55
CA PHE A 83 -13.85 18.23 10.62
C PHE A 83 -14.29 19.60 11.16
N GLU A 84 -13.82 20.00 12.34
CA GLU A 84 -14.12 21.29 12.95
C GLU A 84 -13.39 22.47 12.27
N GLY A 85 -14.12 23.57 12.07
CA GLY A 85 -13.56 24.85 11.66
C GLY A 85 -13.73 25.17 10.17
N ASN A 86 -13.13 26.27 9.74
CA ASN A 86 -13.20 26.76 8.37
C ASN A 86 -11.95 26.37 7.57
N PRO A 87 -12.07 26.07 6.26
CA PRO A 87 -10.93 25.75 5.39
C PRO A 87 -9.82 26.81 5.44
N ILE A 88 -8.56 26.37 5.44
CA ILE A 88 -7.38 27.25 5.57
C ILE A 88 -6.44 27.10 4.38
N LYS A 89 -5.68 28.14 4.03
CA LYS A 89 -4.66 28.06 2.98
C LYS A 89 -3.35 27.54 3.59
N GLY A 90 -2.93 26.33 3.21
CA GLY A 90 -1.70 25.70 3.70
C GLY A 90 -0.87 25.04 2.59
N PHE A 91 -0.31 23.87 2.92
CA PHE A 91 0.59 23.14 2.04
C PHE A 91 -0.10 22.67 0.77
N MET A 92 -1.30 22.09 0.88
CA MET A 92 -2.06 21.59 -0.26
C MET A 92 -2.50 22.72 -1.17
N TYR A 93 -3.02 23.81 -0.60
CA TYR A 93 -3.43 24.99 -1.36
C TYR A 93 -2.28 25.56 -2.17
N LYS A 94 -1.10 25.74 -1.54
CA LYS A 94 0.07 26.32 -2.20
C LYS A 94 0.63 25.43 -3.32
N ASN A 95 0.56 24.11 -3.17
CA ASN A 95 1.33 23.18 -4.02
C ASN A 95 0.51 22.36 -5.01
N TYR A 96 -0.82 22.22 -4.81
CA TYR A 96 -1.66 21.31 -5.60
C TYR A 96 -3.04 21.86 -5.99
N SER A 97 -3.34 23.11 -5.66
CA SER A 97 -4.50 23.82 -6.25
C SER A 97 -4.39 23.81 -7.76
N ASN A 98 -5.48 23.44 -8.44
CA ASN A 98 -5.53 23.31 -9.89
C ASN A 98 -4.44 22.40 -10.47
N LYS A 99 -4.02 21.40 -9.69
CA LYS A 99 -3.13 20.33 -10.13
C LYS A 99 -3.79 18.97 -9.98
N PHE A 100 -4.38 18.73 -8.79
CA PHE A 100 -5.13 17.50 -8.50
C PHE A 100 -6.50 17.78 -7.90
N PHE A 101 -6.64 18.92 -7.19
CA PHE A 101 -7.88 19.32 -6.53
C PHE A 101 -8.16 20.80 -6.76
N PHE A 102 -9.42 21.20 -6.61
CA PHE A 102 -9.82 22.60 -6.65
C PHE A 102 -9.22 23.36 -5.45
N PRO A 103 -9.04 24.69 -5.54
CA PRO A 103 -8.44 25.47 -4.45
C PRO A 103 -9.16 25.30 -3.11
N GLU A 104 -10.49 25.26 -3.10
CA GLU A 104 -11.32 25.09 -1.90
C GLU A 104 -11.13 23.69 -1.30
N GLU A 105 -11.06 22.66 -2.14
CA GLU A 105 -10.77 21.27 -1.74
C GLU A 105 -9.37 21.15 -1.11
N CYS A 106 -8.38 21.87 -1.65
CA CYS A 106 -7.06 21.93 -1.04
C CYS A 106 -7.10 22.60 0.34
N MET A 107 -7.90 23.66 0.51
CA MET A 107 -8.05 24.33 1.81
C MET A 107 -8.72 23.44 2.86
N GLU A 108 -9.68 22.62 2.45
CA GLU A 108 -10.28 21.58 3.31
C GLU A 108 -9.23 20.57 3.75
N LEU A 109 -8.43 20.05 2.82
CA LEU A 109 -7.36 19.10 3.14
C LEU A 109 -6.33 19.69 4.12
N ASP A 110 -5.95 20.96 3.94
CA ASP A 110 -5.04 21.67 4.84
C ASP A 110 -5.63 21.78 6.26
N LEU A 111 -6.93 22.09 6.38
CA LEU A 111 -7.63 22.10 7.67
C LEU A 111 -7.63 20.71 8.31
N TYR A 112 -8.08 19.68 7.58
CA TYR A 112 -8.18 18.33 8.13
C TYR A 112 -6.82 17.77 8.53
N ARG A 113 -5.77 18.07 7.76
CA ARG A 113 -4.41 17.66 8.11
C ARG A 113 -3.98 18.27 9.44
N LYS A 114 -4.21 19.57 9.63
CA LYS A 114 -3.91 20.28 10.89
C LYS A 114 -4.72 19.71 12.05
N ASN A 115 -6.00 19.42 11.84
CA ASN A 115 -6.88 18.90 12.88
C ASN A 115 -6.54 17.47 13.28
N ILE A 116 -6.10 16.62 12.36
CA ILE A 116 -5.64 15.25 12.67
C ILE A 116 -4.48 15.28 13.69
N ASP A 117 -3.59 16.28 13.66
CA ASP A 117 -2.51 16.40 14.66
C ASP A 117 -3.01 16.64 16.08
N LYS A 118 -4.26 17.09 16.25
CA LYS A 118 -4.91 17.28 17.56
C LYS A 118 -5.35 15.96 18.21
N LEU A 119 -5.50 14.88 17.44
CA LEU A 119 -5.87 13.58 18.00
C LEU A 119 -4.77 13.10 18.95
N PHE A 120 -5.12 12.58 20.11
CA PHE A 120 -4.13 12.22 21.13
C PHE A 120 -3.30 10.99 20.75
N SER A 121 -3.94 9.98 20.17
CA SER A 121 -3.30 8.72 19.82
C SER A 121 -2.69 8.72 18.41
N GLU A 122 -1.47 8.20 18.29
CA GLU A 122 -0.83 7.94 17.01
C GLU A 122 -1.61 6.91 16.16
N TYR A 123 -2.33 5.97 16.78
CA TYR A 123 -3.18 5.02 16.07
C TYR A 123 -4.44 5.71 15.51
N LYS A 124 -5.10 6.56 16.29
CA LYS A 124 -6.22 7.39 15.79
C LYS A 124 -5.76 8.29 14.64
N LYS A 125 -4.60 8.95 14.77
CA LYS A 125 -3.98 9.70 13.66
C LYS A 125 -3.77 8.84 12.42
N ALA A 126 -3.23 7.62 12.60
CA ALA A 126 -2.99 6.71 11.48
C ALA A 126 -4.28 6.30 10.77
N ILE A 127 -5.35 5.98 11.51
CA ILE A 127 -6.67 5.66 10.94
C ILE A 127 -7.22 6.87 10.16
N ALA A 128 -7.15 8.07 10.74
CA ALA A 128 -7.63 9.28 10.10
C ALA A 128 -6.86 9.59 8.80
N LEU A 129 -5.54 9.47 8.80
CA LEU A 129 -4.72 9.66 7.60
C LEU A 129 -4.99 8.56 6.54
N ALA A 130 -5.21 7.31 6.95
CA ALA A 130 -5.58 6.23 6.05
C ALA A 130 -6.94 6.45 5.38
N LEU A 131 -7.95 6.92 6.13
CA LEU A 131 -9.26 7.31 5.61
C LEU A 131 -9.19 8.57 4.74
N MET A 132 -8.32 9.53 5.08
CA MET A 132 -8.14 10.73 4.26
C MET A 132 -7.48 10.40 2.93
N ARG A 133 -6.46 9.54 2.93
CA ARG A 133 -5.89 8.94 1.72
C ARG A 133 -6.96 8.26 0.85
N ARG A 134 -7.83 7.45 1.46
CA ARG A 134 -8.94 6.80 0.75
C ARG A 134 -9.86 7.85 0.10
N SER A 135 -10.17 8.92 0.82
CA SER A 135 -11.01 10.02 0.35
C SER A 135 -10.38 10.76 -0.84
N MET A 136 -9.10 11.10 -0.75
CA MET A 136 -8.33 11.72 -1.84
C MET A 136 -8.33 10.86 -3.09
N ILE A 137 -8.03 9.55 -2.96
CA ILE A 137 -8.02 8.62 -4.10
C ILE A 137 -9.41 8.45 -4.74
N ARG A 138 -10.49 8.50 -3.94
CA ARG A 138 -11.85 8.40 -4.47
C ARG A 138 -12.27 9.62 -5.29
N LYS A 139 -11.71 10.79 -5.02
CA LYS A 139 -11.95 12.00 -5.81
C LYS A 139 -11.13 12.05 -7.10
N MET A 140 -10.10 11.22 -7.23
CA MET A 140 -9.30 11.13 -8.45
C MET A 140 -9.90 10.19 -9.51
N PRO A 141 -10.03 10.64 -10.77
CA PRO A 141 -10.32 9.75 -11.88
C PRO A 141 -9.31 8.59 -11.96
N TYR A 142 -9.81 7.38 -12.25
CA TYR A 142 -9.02 6.15 -12.27
C TYR A 142 -8.27 5.83 -10.96
N SER A 143 -8.54 6.55 -9.86
CA SER A 143 -7.86 6.40 -8.59
C SER A 143 -6.34 6.61 -8.67
N ARG A 144 -5.89 7.56 -9.51
CA ARG A 144 -4.46 7.82 -9.76
C ARG A 144 -4.14 9.31 -9.75
N PHE A 145 -2.93 9.65 -9.32
CA PHE A 145 -2.38 11.01 -9.28
C PHE A 145 -1.39 11.32 -10.42
N ASN A 146 -1.29 10.46 -11.43
CA ASN A 146 -0.47 10.69 -12.62
C ASN A 146 -1.30 11.20 -13.82
N ILE A 147 -2.35 11.98 -13.55
CA ILE A 147 -3.29 12.53 -14.54
C ILE A 147 -3.17 14.05 -14.53
N THR A 148 -3.23 14.70 -15.70
CA THR A 148 -3.15 16.16 -15.80
C THR A 148 -4.41 16.84 -15.24
N TRP A 149 -4.27 18.09 -14.81
CA TRP A 149 -5.38 18.85 -14.23
C TRP A 149 -6.56 19.03 -15.19
N GLU A 150 -6.30 19.31 -16.46
CA GLU A 150 -7.33 19.46 -17.49
C GLU A 150 -8.13 18.17 -17.63
N LYS A 151 -7.44 17.03 -17.55
CA LYS A 151 -8.08 15.72 -17.62
C LYS A 151 -8.87 15.41 -16.35
N VAL A 152 -8.40 15.85 -15.18
CA VAL A 152 -9.16 15.77 -13.93
C VAL A 152 -10.46 16.56 -14.05
N CYS A 153 -10.40 17.83 -14.47
CA CYS A 153 -11.57 18.67 -14.68
C CYS A 153 -12.55 18.02 -15.67
N GLN A 154 -12.07 17.63 -16.84
CA GLN A 154 -12.88 16.98 -17.88
C GLN A 154 -13.58 15.70 -17.38
N LEU A 155 -12.91 14.87 -16.57
CA LEU A 155 -13.49 13.60 -16.10
C LEU A 155 -14.38 13.76 -14.86
N ARG A 156 -14.30 14.90 -14.17
CA ARG A 156 -15.16 15.28 -13.05
C ARG A 156 -16.40 16.07 -13.49
N ASP A 157 -16.38 16.62 -14.71
CA ASP A 157 -17.56 17.09 -15.41
C ASP A 157 -18.52 15.92 -15.66
N GLU A 158 -19.70 16.00 -15.05
CA GLU A 158 -20.70 14.95 -15.10
C GLU A 158 -21.38 14.84 -16.46
N GLU A 159 -21.58 15.96 -17.16
CA GLU A 159 -22.18 15.99 -18.49
C GLU A 159 -21.24 15.33 -19.48
N TYR A 160 -19.97 15.75 -19.49
CA TYR A 160 -18.95 15.13 -20.33
C TYR A 160 -18.82 13.63 -20.03
N SER A 161 -18.73 13.26 -18.74
CA SER A 161 -18.58 11.86 -18.35
C SER A 161 -19.78 11.01 -18.80
N TYR A 162 -21.00 11.54 -18.67
CA TYR A 162 -22.20 10.83 -19.09
C TYR A 162 -22.28 10.70 -20.62
N GLN A 163 -22.02 11.77 -21.37
CA GLN A 163 -22.03 11.74 -22.83
C GLN A 163 -21.05 10.71 -23.39
N LYS A 164 -19.81 10.67 -22.86
CA LYS A 164 -18.72 9.83 -23.38
C LYS A 164 -18.70 8.40 -22.84
N TYR A 165 -18.94 8.20 -21.54
CA TYR A 165 -18.83 6.89 -20.89
C TYR A 165 -20.17 6.28 -20.49
N LYS A 166 -21.29 6.98 -20.74
CA LYS A 166 -22.65 6.58 -20.34
C LYS A 166 -22.78 6.30 -18.85
N ARG A 167 -21.96 6.98 -18.03
CA ARG A 167 -21.92 6.85 -16.57
C ARG A 167 -21.63 8.21 -15.94
N LYS A 168 -22.49 8.63 -15.00
CA LYS A 168 -22.20 9.78 -14.13
C LYS A 168 -21.10 9.39 -13.14
N ARG A 169 -20.09 10.25 -12.99
CA ARG A 169 -19.00 10.06 -12.04
C ARG A 169 -19.14 11.01 -10.84
N ALA A 170 -20.37 11.28 -10.43
CA ALA A 170 -20.72 12.18 -9.32
C ALA A 170 -19.96 11.88 -8.02
N TYR A 171 -19.57 10.62 -7.81
CA TYR A 171 -18.78 10.23 -6.64
C TYR A 171 -17.43 10.99 -6.53
N HIS A 172 -16.82 11.46 -7.62
CA HIS A 172 -15.60 12.27 -7.54
C HIS A 172 -15.85 13.67 -6.97
N ASN A 173 -17.09 14.15 -7.07
CA ASN A 173 -17.50 15.48 -6.65
C ASN A 173 -18.02 15.52 -5.20
N ASN A 174 -18.30 14.36 -4.58
CA ASN A 174 -18.57 14.29 -3.15
C ASN A 174 -17.37 14.80 -2.33
N THR A 175 -17.64 15.38 -1.16
CA THR A 175 -16.64 15.97 -0.26
C THR A 175 -15.66 14.92 0.29
N PHE A 176 -14.48 15.34 0.77
CA PHE A 176 -13.59 14.41 1.46
C PHE A 176 -14.25 13.82 2.72
N LYS A 177 -14.99 14.65 3.48
CA LYS A 177 -15.78 14.21 4.65
C LYS A 177 -16.76 13.10 4.29
N TYR A 178 -17.48 13.23 3.16
CA TYR A 178 -18.39 12.18 2.70
C TYR A 178 -17.65 10.85 2.49
N HIS A 179 -16.53 10.86 1.75
CA HIS A 179 -15.78 9.63 1.48
C HIS A 179 -15.15 9.06 2.74
N PHE A 180 -14.70 9.91 3.65
CA PHE A 180 -14.13 9.51 4.94
C PHE A 180 -15.17 8.73 5.75
N LEU A 181 -16.31 9.36 6.04
CA LEU A 181 -17.38 8.78 6.85
C LEU A 181 -17.94 7.50 6.22
N LYS A 182 -18.08 7.47 4.90
CA LYS A 182 -18.56 6.29 4.18
C LYS A 182 -17.66 5.05 4.35
N ASN A 183 -16.37 5.21 4.64
CA ASN A 183 -15.45 4.09 4.84
C ASN A 183 -15.04 3.92 6.31
N LEU A 184 -15.57 4.75 7.23
CA LEU A 184 -15.18 4.76 8.65
C LEU A 184 -15.47 3.41 9.32
N GLU A 185 -16.70 2.91 9.18
CA GLU A 185 -17.13 1.65 9.80
C GLU A 185 -16.28 0.46 9.32
N ASP A 186 -16.00 0.36 8.02
CA ASP A 186 -15.15 -0.68 7.44
C ASP A 186 -13.74 -0.67 8.05
N TYR A 187 -13.15 0.52 8.24
CA TYR A 187 -11.80 0.67 8.80
C TYR A 187 -11.77 0.42 10.31
N ASN A 188 -12.74 0.94 11.07
CA ASN A 188 -12.84 0.67 12.51
C ASN A 188 -13.06 -0.84 12.76
N SER A 189 -13.95 -1.48 12.01
CA SER A 189 -14.26 -2.93 12.13
C SER A 189 -13.14 -3.84 11.62
N ALA A 190 -12.10 -3.28 11.00
CA ALA A 190 -10.92 -4.01 10.59
C ALA A 190 -9.86 -4.10 11.71
N ILE A 191 -10.00 -3.34 12.78
CA ILE A 191 -9.03 -3.30 13.87
C ILE A 191 -9.39 -4.37 14.90
N PHE A 192 -8.41 -5.20 15.24
CA PHE A 192 -8.57 -6.28 16.19
C PHE A 192 -7.23 -6.63 16.83
N ASP A 193 -7.28 -7.19 18.03
CA ASP A 193 -6.12 -7.72 18.72
C ASP A 193 -5.91 -9.19 18.34
N ASN A 194 -4.68 -9.55 17.97
CA ASN A 194 -4.28 -10.94 17.73
C ASN A 194 -3.45 -11.54 18.87
N GLY A 195 -3.26 -10.81 19.97
CA GLY A 195 -2.46 -11.21 21.12
C GLY A 195 -0.96 -11.01 20.94
N CYS A 196 -0.53 -10.32 19.87
CA CYS A 196 0.88 -10.11 19.54
C CYS A 196 1.24 -8.62 19.55
N ASN A 197 2.50 -8.33 19.91
CA ASN A 197 3.09 -7.01 19.73
C ASN A 197 3.58 -6.85 18.28
N ASN A 198 2.67 -6.46 17.40
CA ASN A 198 2.95 -6.17 16.00
C ASN A 198 3.71 -4.84 15.88
N ILE A 199 4.48 -4.65 14.81
CA ILE A 199 5.29 -3.43 14.61
C ILE A 199 5.21 -2.98 13.15
N ALA A 200 5.03 -1.68 12.90
CA ALA A 200 5.18 -1.07 11.58
C ALA A 200 6.44 -0.20 11.51
N TYR A 201 7.18 -0.31 10.42
CA TYR A 201 8.37 0.49 10.09
C TYR A 201 8.16 1.31 8.81
N ASN A 202 8.80 2.48 8.73
CA ASN A 202 8.88 3.29 7.52
C ASN A 202 10.34 3.54 7.14
N ASP A 203 10.99 2.55 6.52
CA ASP A 203 12.40 2.64 6.14
C ASP A 203 12.66 1.93 4.80
N ASP A 204 13.85 2.16 4.25
CA ASP A 204 14.38 1.31 3.19
C ASP A 204 14.59 -0.10 3.73
N VAL A 205 14.12 -1.10 2.99
CA VAL A 205 14.22 -2.51 3.37
C VAL A 205 15.65 -2.91 3.73
N PHE A 206 16.66 -2.41 3.01
CA PHE A 206 18.07 -2.76 3.23
C PHE A 206 18.59 -2.30 4.59
N ASN A 207 17.97 -1.28 5.20
CA ASN A 207 18.31 -0.83 6.55
C ASN A 207 17.77 -1.75 7.65
N LEU A 208 16.84 -2.65 7.31
CA LEU A 208 16.08 -3.48 8.25
C LEU A 208 16.39 -4.97 8.15
N LEU A 209 16.79 -5.50 6.99
CA LEU A 209 16.98 -6.94 6.76
C LEU A 209 17.79 -7.65 7.86
N ASN A 210 18.89 -7.02 8.30
CA ASN A 210 19.80 -7.57 9.33
C ASN A 210 19.41 -7.19 10.77
N LYS A 211 18.42 -6.32 10.98
CA LYS A 211 17.97 -5.86 12.30
C LYS A 211 16.71 -6.59 12.76
N ILE A 212 15.84 -6.92 11.82
CA ILE A 212 14.58 -7.60 12.09
C ILE A 212 14.82 -9.11 12.21
N LYS A 213 14.17 -9.72 13.20
CA LYS A 213 14.12 -11.17 13.39
C LYS A 213 12.68 -11.64 13.27
N ALA A 214 12.45 -12.56 12.35
CA ALA A 214 11.17 -13.23 12.14
C ALA A 214 11.41 -14.62 11.52
N ASP A 215 10.44 -15.52 11.66
CA ASP A 215 10.53 -16.86 11.07
C ASP A 215 10.37 -16.79 9.54
N ILE A 216 9.43 -15.96 9.09
CA ILE A 216 9.11 -15.72 7.69
C ILE A 216 9.53 -14.30 7.31
N ILE A 217 10.18 -14.13 6.17
CA ILE A 217 10.18 -12.86 5.44
C ILE A 217 9.30 -12.98 4.20
N TYR A 218 8.33 -12.09 4.08
CA TYR A 218 7.49 -11.94 2.89
C TYR A 218 7.95 -10.76 2.06
N LEU A 219 8.07 -11.00 0.76
CA LEU A 219 8.61 -10.09 -0.23
C LEU A 219 7.58 -9.87 -1.35
N ASP A 220 7.20 -8.63 -1.55
CA ASP A 220 6.39 -8.18 -2.69
C ASP A 220 6.94 -6.84 -3.24
N PRO A 221 8.21 -6.79 -3.67
CA PRO A 221 8.82 -5.54 -4.10
C PRO A 221 8.15 -5.00 -5.37
N PRO A 222 8.24 -3.69 -5.62
CA PRO A 222 7.80 -3.10 -6.88
C PRO A 222 8.57 -3.68 -8.09
N TYR A 223 7.94 -4.51 -8.92
CA TYR A 223 8.65 -5.16 -10.02
C TYR A 223 8.83 -4.31 -11.29
N ALA A 224 10.03 -4.34 -11.86
CA ALA A 224 10.32 -3.81 -13.20
C ALA A 224 9.48 -4.48 -14.30
N GLY A 225 9.23 -3.77 -15.40
CA GLY A 225 8.42 -4.29 -16.53
C GLY A 225 6.91 -4.11 -16.38
N THR A 226 6.45 -3.60 -15.23
CA THR A 226 5.05 -3.21 -14.99
C THR A 226 4.91 -1.68 -14.98
N MET A 227 3.70 -1.13 -15.15
CA MET A 227 3.45 0.33 -15.10
C MET A 227 3.52 0.92 -13.67
N ASN A 228 4.27 0.29 -12.76
CA ASN A 228 4.19 0.53 -11.32
C ASN A 228 5.14 1.64 -10.85
N ASN A 229 4.92 2.88 -11.29
CA ASN A 229 5.61 4.04 -10.70
C ASN A 229 4.92 4.48 -9.40
N TYR A 230 5.25 3.80 -8.29
CA TYR A 230 4.62 4.02 -6.98
C TYR A 230 4.74 5.46 -6.48
N PHE A 231 5.89 6.12 -6.66
CA PHE A 231 6.04 7.52 -6.28
C PHE A 231 5.09 8.43 -7.05
N SER A 232 4.89 8.22 -8.35
CA SER A 232 3.92 8.99 -9.14
C SER A 232 2.47 8.78 -8.70
N PHE A 233 2.15 7.61 -8.15
CA PHE A 233 0.80 7.28 -7.70
C PHE A 233 0.51 7.73 -6.27
N TYR A 234 1.50 7.69 -5.37
CA TYR A 234 1.26 7.89 -3.94
C TYR A 234 2.09 9.01 -3.32
N GLY A 235 3.08 9.56 -4.04
CA GLY A 235 3.96 10.62 -3.56
C GLY A 235 3.20 11.84 -3.05
N LEU A 236 2.13 12.26 -3.74
CA LEU A 236 1.25 13.34 -3.27
C LEU A 236 0.72 13.09 -1.85
N ILE A 237 0.33 11.84 -1.55
CA ILE A 237 -0.29 11.51 -0.27
C ILE A 237 0.78 11.52 0.83
N ASP A 238 1.97 11.02 0.54
CA ASP A 238 3.13 11.14 1.44
C ASP A 238 3.47 12.62 1.72
N GLU A 239 3.41 13.47 0.69
CA GLU A 239 3.65 14.91 0.80
C GLU A 239 2.57 15.60 1.64
N TYR A 240 1.30 15.20 1.47
CA TYR A 240 0.17 15.63 2.31
C TYR A 240 0.37 15.24 3.78
N VAL A 241 0.70 13.98 4.04
CA VAL A 241 0.95 13.46 5.39
C VAL A 241 2.10 14.22 6.06
N LYS A 242 3.20 14.45 5.34
CA LYS A 242 4.39 15.10 5.89
C LYS A 242 4.40 16.63 5.77
N CYS A 243 3.37 17.23 5.17
CA CYS A 243 3.27 18.66 4.85
C CYS A 243 4.52 19.23 4.15
N LYS A 244 5.18 18.42 3.31
CA LYS A 244 6.42 18.81 2.62
C LYS A 244 6.57 18.08 1.30
N LYS A 245 7.26 18.69 0.33
CA LYS A 245 7.64 18.02 -0.92
C LYS A 245 8.60 16.87 -0.65
N LYS A 246 8.49 15.79 -1.42
CA LYS A 246 9.39 14.64 -1.37
C LYS A 246 10.01 14.39 -2.74
N ASN A 247 11.16 13.74 -2.71
CA ASN A 247 11.78 13.19 -3.91
C ASN A 247 11.41 11.71 -4.04
N PRO A 248 11.44 11.15 -5.26
CA PRO A 248 11.39 9.71 -5.46
C PRO A 248 12.47 8.99 -4.64
N PHE A 249 12.15 7.81 -4.13
CA PHE A 249 13.13 6.96 -3.45
C PHE A 249 14.04 6.25 -4.47
N GLU A 250 15.30 6.06 -4.10
CA GLU A 250 16.34 5.51 -4.97
C GLU A 250 16.13 4.01 -5.25
N ASN A 251 15.99 3.19 -4.20
CA ASN A 251 15.84 1.74 -4.30
C ASN A 251 14.40 1.35 -4.63
N ASN A 252 14.02 1.51 -5.90
CA ASN A 252 12.63 1.34 -6.31
C ASN A 252 12.31 0.04 -7.05
N PHE A 253 13.27 -0.86 -7.28
CA PHE A 253 13.11 -2.15 -8.00
C PHE A 253 12.38 -2.09 -9.37
N THR A 254 12.08 -0.89 -9.89
CA THR A 254 11.33 -0.69 -11.14
C THR A 254 12.22 -0.53 -12.37
N ASP A 255 13.49 -0.14 -12.17
CA ASP A 255 14.45 0.04 -13.24
C ASP A 255 15.08 -1.30 -13.66
N LYS A 256 14.90 -1.67 -14.93
CA LYS A 256 15.40 -2.92 -15.49
C LYS A 256 16.93 -3.02 -15.44
N ASN A 257 17.66 -1.90 -15.48
CA ASN A 257 19.12 -1.92 -15.51
C ASN A 257 19.73 -2.26 -14.15
N SER A 258 19.06 -1.87 -13.06
CA SER A 258 19.55 -2.06 -11.69
C SER A 258 18.83 -3.18 -10.93
N VAL A 259 17.65 -3.62 -11.37
CA VAL A 259 16.82 -4.56 -10.62
C VAL A 259 17.50 -5.91 -10.34
N LEU A 260 18.33 -6.42 -11.26
CA LEU A 260 19.07 -7.67 -11.04
C LEU A 260 20.04 -7.55 -9.86
N LEU A 261 20.77 -6.43 -9.79
CA LEU A 261 21.71 -6.14 -8.70
C LEU A 261 20.95 -5.93 -7.38
N LEU A 262 19.80 -5.27 -7.42
CA LEU A 262 18.95 -5.08 -6.23
C LEU A 262 18.39 -6.41 -5.71
N PHE A 263 17.98 -7.33 -6.58
CA PHE A 263 17.54 -8.67 -6.17
C PHE A 263 18.69 -9.50 -5.59
N ASP A 264 19.87 -9.49 -6.22
CA ASP A 264 21.05 -10.18 -5.71
C ASP A 264 21.45 -9.64 -4.32
N LYS A 265 21.46 -8.31 -4.15
CA LYS A 265 21.67 -7.65 -2.86
C LYS A 265 20.58 -7.99 -1.84
N LEU A 266 19.31 -8.05 -2.25
CA LEU A 266 18.20 -8.41 -1.36
C LEU A 266 18.38 -9.83 -0.84
N PHE A 267 18.52 -10.81 -1.74
CA PHE A 267 18.58 -12.24 -1.38
C PHE A 267 19.85 -12.61 -0.60
N SER A 268 20.98 -11.94 -0.84
CA SER A 268 22.20 -12.12 -0.05
C SER A 268 22.07 -11.73 1.42
N ASN A 269 21.05 -10.94 1.79
CA ASN A 269 20.80 -10.48 3.16
C ASN A 269 19.64 -11.22 3.86
N LEU A 270 19.21 -12.37 3.35
CA LEU A 270 18.05 -13.09 3.89
C LEU A 270 18.39 -14.38 4.64
N SER A 271 19.66 -14.72 4.79
CA SER A 271 20.10 -15.98 5.42
C SER A 271 19.61 -16.15 6.87
N ASN A 272 19.39 -15.04 7.59
CA ASN A 272 18.88 -15.02 8.96
C ASN A 272 17.37 -15.33 9.09
N TYR A 273 16.63 -15.42 7.99
CA TYR A 273 15.23 -15.82 7.99
C TYR A 273 15.13 -17.28 7.61
N ARG A 274 14.39 -18.08 8.39
CA ARG A 274 14.19 -19.51 8.11
C ARG A 274 13.41 -19.73 6.82
N TYR A 275 12.41 -18.89 6.56
CA TYR A 275 11.51 -19.01 5.42
C TYR A 275 11.39 -17.72 4.63
N TRP A 276 11.48 -17.78 3.31
CA TRP A 276 11.23 -16.64 2.43
C TRP A 276 10.02 -16.95 1.56
N LEU A 277 9.11 -15.99 1.47
CA LEU A 277 8.00 -16.05 0.52
C LEU A 277 8.06 -14.83 -0.38
N LEU A 278 8.26 -15.04 -1.67
CA LEU A 278 8.30 -13.97 -2.67
C LEU A 278 7.14 -14.15 -3.64
N SER A 279 6.20 -13.20 -3.62
CA SER A 279 5.22 -13.05 -4.70
C SER A 279 5.91 -12.53 -5.96
N TYR A 280 5.40 -12.83 -7.14
CA TYR A 280 5.98 -12.36 -8.40
C TYR A 280 4.99 -12.48 -9.56
N ASN A 281 4.77 -11.38 -10.29
CA ASN A 281 3.90 -11.39 -11.48
C ASN A 281 4.68 -11.85 -12.71
N ASN A 282 4.11 -12.76 -13.50
CA ASN A 282 4.76 -13.34 -14.67
C ASN A 282 5.13 -12.37 -15.82
N ASN A 283 4.55 -11.17 -15.86
CA ASN A 283 4.91 -10.12 -16.83
C ASN A 283 6.06 -9.22 -16.36
N SER A 284 6.59 -9.49 -15.17
CA SER A 284 7.66 -8.70 -14.58
C SER A 284 9.04 -9.09 -15.12
N TYR A 285 10.01 -8.20 -14.93
CA TYR A 285 11.42 -8.45 -15.20
C TYR A 285 12.21 -8.48 -13.87
N PRO A 286 13.12 -9.45 -13.66
CA PRO A 286 13.52 -10.54 -14.57
C PRO A 286 12.47 -11.65 -14.74
N PRO A 287 12.52 -12.43 -15.84
CA PRO A 287 11.67 -13.62 -16.00
C PRO A 287 11.88 -14.63 -14.88
N LYS A 288 10.88 -15.50 -14.67
CA LYS A 288 10.86 -16.54 -13.61
C LYS A 288 12.17 -17.31 -13.50
N ASP A 289 12.70 -17.80 -14.61
CA ASP A 289 13.87 -18.70 -14.61
C ASP A 289 15.16 -17.94 -14.24
N GLU A 290 15.24 -16.66 -14.61
CA GLU A 290 16.36 -15.80 -14.22
C GLU A 290 16.26 -15.42 -12.74
N LEU A 291 15.07 -15.08 -12.24
CA LEU A 291 14.85 -14.85 -10.82
C LEU A 291 15.17 -16.08 -9.97
N PHE A 292 14.76 -17.27 -10.44
CA PHE A 292 15.11 -18.55 -9.82
C PHE A 292 16.62 -18.73 -9.72
N LYS A 293 17.38 -18.45 -10.80
CA LYS A 293 18.85 -18.53 -10.79
C LYS A 293 19.48 -17.61 -9.75
N ILE A 294 18.94 -16.40 -9.53
CA ILE A 294 19.46 -15.48 -8.52
C ILE A 294 19.19 -16.01 -7.11
N ILE A 295 17.96 -16.46 -6.82
CA ILE A 295 17.59 -17.04 -5.52
C ILE A 295 18.45 -18.28 -5.24
N ASN A 296 18.67 -19.13 -6.25
CA ASN A 296 19.43 -20.37 -6.14
C ASN A 296 20.93 -20.17 -5.84
N LYS A 297 21.45 -18.94 -5.89
CA LYS A 297 22.80 -18.64 -5.38
C LYS A 297 22.87 -18.70 -3.85
N TYR A 298 21.75 -18.48 -3.17
CA TYR A 298 21.69 -18.29 -1.72
C TYR A 298 20.92 -19.38 -0.98
N SER A 299 20.04 -20.12 -1.67
CA SER A 299 19.33 -21.26 -1.09
C SER A 299 19.04 -22.32 -2.15
N ASN A 300 19.13 -23.60 -1.76
CA ASN A 300 18.89 -24.75 -2.64
C ASN A 300 17.47 -25.33 -2.49
N ASN A 301 16.74 -24.97 -1.43
CA ASN A 301 15.41 -25.49 -1.15
C ASN A 301 14.36 -24.45 -1.57
N ILE A 302 14.00 -24.49 -2.86
CA ILE A 302 13.09 -23.55 -3.50
C ILE A 302 11.91 -24.31 -4.11
N LYS A 303 10.69 -23.93 -3.73
CA LYS A 303 9.44 -24.39 -4.35
C LYS A 303 8.76 -23.21 -5.05
N ILE A 304 8.34 -23.40 -6.30
CA ILE A 304 7.57 -22.39 -7.05
C ILE A 304 6.13 -22.88 -7.20
N ILE A 305 5.17 -22.06 -6.80
CA ILE A 305 3.74 -22.33 -6.96
C ILE A 305 3.15 -21.31 -7.92
N GLU A 306 2.29 -21.74 -8.85
CA GLU A 306 1.63 -20.85 -9.80
C GLU A 306 0.13 -20.71 -9.48
N LYS A 307 -0.41 -19.50 -9.60
CA LYS A 307 -1.85 -19.23 -9.56
C LYS A 307 -2.26 -18.31 -10.69
N GLN A 308 -3.33 -18.66 -11.41
CA GLN A 308 -3.93 -17.72 -12.36
C GLN A 308 -4.49 -16.52 -11.60
N HIS A 309 -4.13 -15.31 -12.01
CA HIS A 309 -4.56 -14.10 -11.33
C HIS A 309 -4.89 -12.96 -12.29
N ASP A 310 -6.18 -12.62 -12.36
CA ASP A 310 -6.65 -11.50 -13.16
C ASP A 310 -6.43 -10.16 -12.44
N TYR A 311 -5.29 -9.54 -12.74
CA TYR A 311 -5.10 -8.12 -12.51
C TYR A 311 -6.14 -7.35 -13.32
N LYS A 312 -7.00 -6.57 -12.66
CA LYS A 312 -7.98 -5.68 -13.33
C LYS A 312 -7.22 -4.51 -13.99
N ILE A 313 -6.61 -4.77 -15.14
CA ILE A 313 -6.00 -3.75 -16.00
C ILE A 313 -7.02 -3.42 -17.10
N THR A 314 -7.23 -2.14 -17.37
CA THR A 314 -8.14 -1.66 -18.41
C THR A 314 -7.60 -2.05 -19.80
N GLY A 315 -8.19 -3.07 -20.41
CA GLY A 315 -7.96 -3.50 -21.79
C GLY A 315 -8.69 -4.82 -22.04
N LYS A 316 -9.69 -4.83 -22.92
CA LYS A 316 -10.65 -5.95 -23.05
C LYS A 316 -10.06 -7.24 -23.65
N GLU A 317 -8.81 -7.25 -24.15
CA GLU A 317 -8.28 -8.38 -24.93
C GLU A 317 -7.08 -9.13 -24.29
N LYS A 318 -6.40 -8.59 -23.26
CA LYS A 318 -5.24 -9.25 -22.60
C LYS A 318 -5.61 -10.06 -21.34
N LYS A 319 -6.84 -10.56 -21.24
CA LYS A 319 -7.36 -11.18 -20.00
C LYS A 319 -6.90 -12.63 -19.75
N LYS A 320 -6.11 -13.26 -20.63
CA LYS A 320 -5.84 -14.72 -20.56
C LYS A 320 -4.43 -15.15 -20.12
N GLN A 321 -3.54 -14.25 -19.71
CA GLN A 321 -2.12 -14.63 -19.48
C GLN A 321 -1.49 -14.17 -18.16
N ASN A 322 -2.22 -13.52 -17.25
CA ASN A 322 -1.61 -13.07 -15.99
C ASN A 322 -1.57 -14.22 -14.96
N LYS A 323 -0.37 -14.55 -14.50
CA LYS A 323 -0.10 -15.54 -13.46
C LYS A 323 0.70 -14.90 -12.33
N GLU A 324 0.38 -15.31 -11.12
CA GLU A 324 1.19 -15.05 -9.94
C GLU A 324 2.06 -16.28 -9.66
N TYR A 325 3.35 -16.05 -9.42
CA TYR A 325 4.27 -17.02 -8.88
C TYR A 325 4.50 -16.72 -7.39
N LEU A 326 4.51 -17.77 -6.58
CA LEU A 326 4.96 -17.71 -5.20
C LEU A 326 6.19 -18.60 -5.07
N PHE A 327 7.35 -17.98 -4.85
CA PHE A 327 8.56 -18.68 -4.48
C PHE A 327 8.55 -18.88 -2.97
N VAL A 328 8.66 -20.13 -2.53
CA VAL A 328 8.77 -20.53 -1.13
C VAL A 328 10.16 -21.11 -0.94
N VAL A 329 10.97 -20.45 -0.12
CA VAL A 329 12.36 -20.81 0.14
C VAL A 329 12.48 -21.20 1.61
N GLN A 330 13.24 -22.26 1.90
CA GLN A 330 13.57 -22.66 3.26
C GLN A 330 15.09 -22.72 3.44
N ASN A 331 15.60 -21.98 4.41
CA ASN A 331 17.01 -22.05 4.80
C ASN A 331 17.21 -23.20 5.81
N GLU A 332 18.21 -24.03 5.55
CA GLU A 332 18.60 -25.13 6.45
C GLU A 332 19.45 -24.65 7.63
N LYS A 333 20.12 -23.50 7.49
CA LYS A 333 20.91 -22.83 8.52
C LYS A 333 20.47 -21.35 8.56
N TYR A 334 20.00 -20.86 9.70
CA TYR A 334 19.48 -19.49 9.88
C TYR A 334 19.84 -18.89 11.24
#